data_AF-A0A973TZ48-F1
#
_entry.id   AF-A0A973TZ48-F1
#
_cell.length_a   1.000
_cell.length_b   1.000
_cell.length_c   1.000
_cell.angle_alpha   90.00
_cell.angle_beta   90.00
_cell.angle_gamma   90.00
#
_symmetry.space_group_name_H-M   'P 1'
#
loop_
_entity.id
_entity.type
_entity.pdbx_description
1 polymer ?
#
loop_
_entity_poly.entity_id
_entity_poly.type
_entity_poly.pdbx_seq_one_letter_code
_entity_poly.pdbx_strand_id
1 'polypeptide(L)' 'MQGFTLHFVQSLGLTVGEDVVVTGFDGGALGLVTEPVLTSARIPVERISRELVTHCLRQVEGASDETLELLVLGGST' A
#
# COMPACT_ATOMS: atom_id res chain seq x y z
N MET A 1 -1.87 -3.89 8.52
CA MET A 1 -2.34 -5.29 8.45
C MET A 1 -1.18 -6.28 8.63
N GLN A 2 0.00 -6.03 8.06
CA GLN A 2 1.16 -6.94 8.12
C GLN A 2 1.74 -7.20 9.52
N GLY A 3 1.69 -6.21 10.44
CA GLY A 3 2.16 -6.42 11.82
C GLY A 3 1.40 -7.52 12.58
N PHE A 4 0.12 -7.75 12.26
CA PHE A 4 -0.66 -8.83 12.86
C PHE A 4 -0.23 -10.20 12.30
N THR A 5 0.07 -10.25 11.00
CA THR A 5 0.63 -11.45 10.35
C THR A 5 1.99 -11.82 10.94
N LEU A 6 2.87 -10.84 11.15
CA LEU A 6 4.18 -11.06 11.79
C LEU A 6 4.02 -11.67 13.19
N HIS A 7 3.14 -11.09 14.01
CA HIS A 7 2.88 -11.58 15.36
C HIS A 7 2.30 -13.01 15.36
N PHE A 8 1.41 -13.33 14.42
CA PHE A 8 0.85 -14.67 14.31
C PHE A 8 1.91 -15.71 13.94
N VAL A 9 2.77 -15.42 12.97
CA VAL A 9 3.86 -16.33 12.55
C VAL A 9 4.84 -16.57 13.71
N GLN A 10 5.19 -15.51 14.45
CA GLN A 10 6.02 -15.62 15.66
C GLN A 10 5.34 -16.47 16.75
N SER A 11 4.01 -16.35 16.93
CA SER A 11 3.28 -17.16 17.92
C SER A 11 3.26 -18.66 17.60
N LEU A 12 3.50 -19.03 16.34
CA LEU A 12 3.67 -20.42 15.90
C LEU A 12 5.11 -20.93 16.06
N GLY A 13 6.02 -20.09 16.57
CA GLY A 13 7.44 -20.42 16.73
C GLY A 13 8.24 -20.40 15.43
N LEU A 14 7.71 -19.79 14.37
CA LEU A 14 8.37 -19.67 13.07
C LEU A 14 9.18 -18.36 12.99
N THR A 15 10.37 -18.43 12.39
CA THR A 15 11.24 -17.27 12.19
C THR A 15 10.96 -16.61 10.83
N VAL A 16 10.51 -15.36 10.86
CA VAL A 16 10.31 -14.58 9.63
C VAL A 16 11.67 -14.22 9.01
N GLY A 17 11.82 -14.48 7.71
CA GLY A 17 13.08 -14.34 6.97
C GLY A 17 13.90 -15.63 6.87
N GLU A 18 13.60 -16.64 7.68
CA GLU A 18 14.23 -17.98 7.59
C GLU A 18 13.20 -19.04 7.17
N ASP A 19 12.12 -19.19 7.94
CA ASP A 19 11.08 -20.21 7.71
C ASP A 19 9.95 -19.68 6.82
N VAL A 20 9.62 -18.39 6.95
CA VAL A 20 8.48 -17.75 6.27
C VAL A 20 8.82 -16.32 5.85
N VAL A 21 8.35 -15.92 4.66
CA VAL A 21 8.44 -14.53 4.18
C VAL A 21 7.07 -13.86 4.28
N VAL A 22 7.03 -12.66 4.86
CA VAL A 22 5.82 -11.82 4.95
C VAL A 22 6.01 -10.59 4.06
N THR A 23 5.08 -10.40 3.13
CA THR A 23 5.05 -9.26 2.20
C THR A 23 3.63 -8.71 2.06
N GLY A 24 3.47 -7.64 1.29
CA GLY A 24 2.19 -6.98 1.03
C GLY A 24 2.35 -5.49 0.81
N PHE A 25 1.24 -4.77 0.85
CA PHE A 25 1.23 -3.34 0.64
C PHE A 25 1.30 -2.58 1.96
N ASP A 26 2.22 -1.63 2.07
CA ASP A 26 2.26 -0.68 3.18
C ASP A 26 2.16 0.76 2.65
N GLY A 27 1.25 1.54 3.21
CA GLY A 27 1.17 2.99 2.98
C GLY A 27 1.72 3.81 4.15
N GLY A 28 1.98 3.16 5.29
CA GLY A 28 2.48 3.76 6.51
C GLY A 28 3.95 3.42 6.78
N ALA A 29 4.46 3.88 7.91
CA ALA A 29 5.84 3.60 8.35
C ALA A 29 5.98 2.24 9.05
N LEU A 30 4.91 1.45 9.17
CA LEU A 30 4.86 0.33 10.11
C LEU A 30 5.74 -0.85 9.65
N GLY A 31 5.83 -1.12 8.36
CA GLY A 31 6.72 -2.16 7.79
C GLY A 31 8.21 -1.84 7.92
N LEU A 32 8.56 -0.58 8.19
CA LEU A 32 9.94 -0.14 8.47
C LEU A 32 10.31 -0.22 9.96
N VAL A 33 9.33 -0.44 10.84
CA VAL A 33 9.51 -0.43 12.31
C VAL A 33 9.28 -1.82 12.91
N THR A 34 9.01 -2.83 12.09
CA THR A 34 8.99 -4.23 12.52
C THR A 34 10.40 -4.82 12.54
N GLU A 35 10.67 -5.67 13.53
CA GLU A 35 11.82 -6.57 13.49
C GLU A 35 11.33 -7.99 13.11
N PRO A 36 11.80 -8.58 11.99
CA PRO A 36 12.64 -7.98 10.94
C PRO A 36 11.87 -7.00 10.04
N VAL A 37 12.60 -6.14 9.32
CA VAL A 37 12.03 -5.20 8.34
C VAL A 37 11.31 -5.99 7.25
N LEU A 38 10.04 -5.67 7.01
CA LEU A 38 9.23 -6.40 6.04
C LEU A 38 9.41 -5.81 4.64
N THR A 39 9.54 -6.69 3.64
CA THR A 39 9.54 -6.26 2.24
C THR A 39 8.11 -5.92 1.82
N SER A 40 7.82 -4.62 1.64
CA SER A 40 6.49 -4.12 1.30
C SER A 40 6.48 -3.28 0.02
N ALA A 41 5.41 -3.40 -0.77
CA ALA A 41 5.13 -2.48 -1.87
C ALA A 41 4.45 -1.21 -1.34
N ARG A 42 5.02 -0.03 -1.65
CA ARG A 42 4.43 1.24 -1.22
C ARG A 42 3.25 1.62 -2.11
N ILE A 43 2.08 1.82 -1.52
CA ILE A 43 0.94 2.39 -2.25
C ILE A 43 1.09 3.92 -2.27
N PRO A 44 1.14 4.58 -3.44
CA PRO A 44 1.27 6.03 -3.54
C PRO A 44 -0.08 6.72 -3.29
N VAL A 45 -0.59 6.64 -2.06
CA VAL A 45 -1.92 7.13 -1.67
C VAL A 45 -2.12 8.60 -2.00
N GLU A 46 -1.09 9.44 -1.81
CA GLU A 46 -1.16 10.88 -2.13
C GLU A 46 -1.37 11.14 -3.62
N ARG A 47 -0.73 10.35 -4.49
CA ARG A 47 -0.91 10.48 -5.93
C ARG A 47 -2.31 10.01 -6.33
N ILE A 48 -2.74 8.86 -5.81
CA ILE A 48 -4.08 8.32 -6.06
C ILE A 48 -5.15 9.33 -5.63
N SER A 49 -5.05 9.88 -4.43
CA SER A 49 -6.04 10.83 -3.91
C SER A 49 -6.10 12.12 -4.74
N ARG A 50 -4.97 12.65 -5.18
CA ARG A 50 -4.89 13.84 -6.03
C ARG A 50 -5.60 13.65 -7.37
N GLU A 51 -5.37 12.53 -8.04
CA GLU A 51 -6.03 12.22 -9.31
C GLU A 51 -7.54 12.03 -9.12
N LEU A 52 -7.96 11.34 -8.06
CA LEU A 52 -9.38 11.15 -7.73
C LEU A 52 -10.09 12.48 -7.44
N VAL A 53 -9.48 13.36 -6.65
CA VAL A 53 -10.04 14.69 -6.34
C VAL A 53 -10.13 15.55 -7.60
N THR A 54 -9.09 15.52 -8.44
CA THR A 54 -9.06 16.27 -9.71
C THR A 54 -10.19 15.81 -10.65
N HIS A 55 -10.40 14.50 -10.76
CA HIS A 55 -11.47 13.95 -11.55
C HIS A 55 -12.85 14.31 -11.00
N CYS A 56 -13.04 14.23 -9.67
CA CYS A 56 -14.27 14.63 -9.01
C CYS A 56 -14.63 16.10 -9.28
N LEU A 57 -13.65 17.01 -9.19
CA LEU A 57 -13.87 18.43 -9.48
C LEU A 57 -14.32 18.66 -10.93
N ARG A 58 -13.73 17.95 -11.89
CA ARG A 58 -14.13 18.02 -13.31
C ARG A 58 -15.56 17.57 -13.53
N GLN A 59 -16.01 16.51 -12.85
CA GLN A 59 -17.40 16.07 -12.93
C GLN A 59 -18.36 17.12 -12.35
N VAL A 60 -18.01 17.75 -11.22
CA VAL A 60 -18.79 18.84 -10.62
C VAL A 60 -18.89 20.05 -11.56
N GLU A 61 -17.85 20.32 -12.33
CA GLU A 61 -17.81 21.38 -13.34
C GLU A 61 -18.58 21.04 -14.63
N GLY A 62 -19.18 19.86 -14.73
CA GLY A 62 -20.01 19.45 -15.86
C GLY A 62 -19.24 18.83 -17.02
N ALA A 63 -17.99 18.40 -16.81
CA ALA A 63 -17.29 17.56 -17.79
C ALA A 63 -18.05 16.23 -17.98
N SER A 64 -18.02 15.68 -19.19
CA SER A 64 -18.67 14.40 -19.50
C SER A 64 -18.14 13.28 -18.60
N ASP A 65 -19.05 12.39 -18.20
CA ASP A 65 -18.81 11.24 -17.32
C ASP A 65 -17.97 10.16 -18.03
N GLU A 66 -16.68 10.42 -18.21
CA GLU A 66 -15.72 9.40 -18.63
C GLU A 66 -15.34 8.57 -17.41
N THR A 67 -15.50 7.25 -17.50
CA THR A 67 -15.07 6.32 -16.45
C THR A 67 -13.58 6.48 -16.18
N LEU A 68 -13.22 6.83 -14.95
CA LEU A 68 -11.83 6.92 -14.53
C LEU A 68 -11.26 5.52 -14.24
N GLU A 69 -10.45 5.01 -15.16
CA GLU A 69 -9.53 3.90 -14.88
C GLU A 69 -8.14 4.46 -14.56
N LEU A 70 -7.72 4.35 -13.29
CA LEU A 70 -6.45 4.88 -12.82
C LEU A 70 -5.48 3.73 -12.43
N LEU A 71 -4.43 3.54 -13.22
CA LEU A 71 -3.31 2.67 -12.89
C LEU A 71 -2.12 3.50 -12.41
N VAL A 72 -1.79 3.40 -11.13
CA VAL A 72 -0.63 4.07 -10.54
C VAL A 72 0.50 3.07 -10.31
N LEU A 73 1.52 3.13 -11.14
CA LEU A 73 2.74 2.34 -10.95
C LEU A 73 3.66 3.00 -9.91
N GLY A 74 4.27 2.18 -9.06
CA GLY A 74 5.33 2.62 -8.16
C GLY A 74 6.57 2.99 -8.96
N GLY A 75 6.95 4.27 -8.94
CA GLY A 75 8.20 4.74 -9.52
C GLY A 75 9.29 4.80 -8.46
N SER A 76 10.47 4.24 -8.75
CA SER A 76 11.69 4.52 -8.00
C SER A 76 12.08 5.98 -8.23
N THR A 77 11.95 6.81 -7.21
CA THR A 77 12.71 8.07 -7.06
C THR A 77 13.58 7.94 -5.84
#